data_AF-A0A955EKC0-F1
#
_entry.id   AF-A0A955EKC0-F1
#
_cell.length_a   1.000
_cell.length_b   1.000
_cell.length_c   1.000
_cell.angle_alpha   90.00
_cell.angle_beta   90.00
_cell.angle_gamma   90.00
#
_symmetry.space_group_name_H-M   'P 1'
#
loop_
_entity.id
_entity.type
_entity.pdbx_description
1 polymer ?
#
loop_
_entity_poly.entity_id
_entity_poly.type
_entity_poly.pdbx_seq_one_letter_code
_entity_poly.pdbx_strand_id
1 'polypeptide(L)'
;MRIVFFTLLTTHAALAADMTHFEQRIRPLLIENCIDCHGPEKQKGGLRLDSREGWQKGGDSGAAIHPGSLDSSHLWRAVSYTDRDLKMPPKR
;
A
#
# COMPACT_ATOMS: atom_id res chain seq x y z
N MET A 1 38.79 17.25 -22.94
CA MET A 1 38.36 16.05 -23.69
C MET A 1 38.40 14.85 -22.76
N ARG A 2 37.28 14.51 -22.12
CA ARG A 2 37.01 13.18 -21.54
C ARG A 2 35.55 13.18 -21.10
N ILE A 3 34.70 12.99 -22.11
CA ILE A 3 33.30 12.68 -21.95
C ILE A 3 33.25 11.30 -21.30
N VAL A 4 32.78 11.23 -20.05
CA VAL A 4 32.44 9.97 -19.39
C VAL A 4 30.91 9.89 -19.37
N PHE A 5 30.33 9.48 -20.49
CA PHE A 5 28.97 8.94 -20.51
C PHE A 5 29.05 7.49 -20.03
N PHE A 6 28.87 7.24 -18.73
CA PHE A 6 28.75 5.90 -18.18
C PHE A 6 27.32 5.72 -17.66
N THR A 7 26.47 5.24 -18.58
CA THR A 7 25.35 4.30 -18.35
C THR A 7 24.39 4.57 -17.18
N LEU A 8 23.43 5.48 -17.38
CA LEU A 8 22.07 5.31 -16.84
C LEU A 8 21.37 4.20 -17.62
N LEU A 9 21.48 2.92 -17.25
CA LEU A 9 20.67 1.86 -17.88
C LEU A 9 20.32 0.67 -16.98
N THR A 10 20.34 0.80 -15.65
CA THR A 10 20.10 -0.32 -14.73
C THR A 10 18.78 -0.25 -13.93
N THR A 11 17.97 0.80 -14.07
CA THR A 11 16.79 1.02 -13.22
C THR A 11 15.50 0.34 -13.68
N HIS A 12 15.42 -0.21 -14.89
CA HIS A 12 14.13 -0.68 -15.45
C HIS A 12 13.69 -2.07 -14.96
N ALA A 13 14.61 -3.00 -14.72
CA ALA A 13 14.26 -4.38 -14.39
C ALA A 13 13.65 -4.53 -12.98
N ALA A 14 14.12 -3.76 -12.00
CA ALA A 14 13.65 -3.82 -10.62
C ALA A 14 12.19 -3.37 -10.48
N LEU A 15 11.80 -2.29 -11.16
CA LEU A 15 10.42 -1.78 -11.11
C LEU A 15 9.40 -2.79 -11.68
N ALA A 16 9.76 -3.48 -12.76
CA ALA A 16 8.90 -4.52 -13.34
C ALA A 16 8.71 -5.71 -12.39
N ALA A 17 9.77 -6.11 -11.67
CA ALA A 17 9.69 -7.16 -10.65
C ALA A 17 8.81 -6.73 -9.46
N ASP A 18 8.95 -5.49 -8.98
CA ASP A 18 8.15 -4.95 -7.87
C ASP A 18 6.66 -4.88 -8.22
N MET A 19 6.33 -4.43 -9.43
CA MET A 19 4.94 -4.39 -9.90
C MET A 19 4.36 -5.79 -10.05
N THR A 20 5.13 -6.74 -10.59
CA THR A 20 4.69 -8.14 -10.71
C THR A 20 4.41 -8.74 -9.33
N HIS A 21 5.27 -8.49 -8.35
CA HIS A 21 5.05 -8.93 -6.98
C HIS A 21 3.79 -8.30 -6.39
N PHE A 22 3.60 -6.99 -6.56
CA PHE A 22 2.41 -6.30 -6.07
C PHE A 22 1.13 -6.91 -6.65
N GLU A 23 1.06 -7.06 -7.97
CA GLU A 23 -0.12 -7.58 -8.66
C GLU A 23 -0.43 -9.04 -8.31
N GLN A 24 0.59 -9.88 -8.12
CA GLN A 24 0.41 -11.30 -7.86
C GLN A 24 0.26 -11.66 -6.38
N ARG A 25 0.83 -10.84 -5.47
CA ARG A 25 0.94 -11.18 -4.04
C ARG A 25 0.18 -10.24 -3.14
N ILE A 26 0.13 -8.95 -3.47
CA ILE A 26 -0.42 -7.91 -2.59
C ILE A 26 -1.85 -7.55 -2.99
N ARG A 27 -2.12 -7.26 -4.27
CA ARG A 27 -3.46 -6.90 -4.75
C ARG A 27 -4.53 -7.96 -4.42
N PRO A 28 -4.28 -9.28 -4.58
CA PRO A 28 -5.30 -10.28 -4.25
C PRO A 28 -5.70 -10.25 -2.77
N LEU A 29 -4.73 -10.04 -1.86
CA LEU A 29 -5.01 -9.92 -0.44
C LEU A 29 -5.87 -8.69 -0.11
N LEU A 30 -5.61 -7.56 -0.77
CA LEU A 30 -6.42 -6.35 -0.60
C LEU A 30 -7.85 -6.57 -1.12
N ILE A 31 -8.01 -7.22 -2.28
CA ILE A 31 -9.32 -7.56 -2.83
C ILE A 31 -10.11 -8.42 -1.84
N GLU A 32 -9.51 -9.50 -1.37
CA GLU A 32 -10.19 -10.48 -0.51
C GLU A 32 -10.50 -9.93 0.89
N ASN A 33 -9.60 -9.14 1.48
CA ASN A 33 -9.69 -8.81 2.91
C ASN A 33 -10.05 -7.35 3.21
N CYS A 34 -9.97 -6.45 2.22
CA CYS A 34 -10.06 -5.00 2.47
C CYS A 34 -11.12 -4.29 1.63
N ILE A 35 -11.26 -4.60 0.35
CA ILE A 35 -12.06 -3.79 -0.59
C ILE A 35 -13.56 -3.80 -0.27
N ASP A 36 -14.10 -4.89 0.29
CA ASP A 36 -15.52 -4.96 0.70
C ASP A 36 -15.94 -3.85 1.70
N CYS A 37 -14.99 -3.34 2.49
CA CYS A 37 -15.21 -2.28 3.47
C CYS A 37 -14.49 -0.96 3.18
N HIS A 38 -13.43 -1.00 2.36
CA HIS A 38 -12.56 0.14 2.03
C HIS A 38 -12.36 0.27 0.51
N GLY A 39 -13.44 0.08 -0.25
CA GLY A 39 -13.48 0.10 -1.71
C GLY A 39 -14.45 1.15 -2.26
N PRO A 40 -14.77 1.12 -3.56
CA PRO A 40 -15.66 2.11 -4.16
C PRO A 40 -17.07 2.07 -3.58
N GLU A 41 -17.60 0.87 -3.32
CA GLU A 41 -18.96 0.66 -2.80
C GLU A 41 -19.12 1.03 -1.32
N LYS A 42 -18.04 0.91 -0.53
CA LYS A 42 -18.05 1.20 0.91
C LYS A 42 -16.71 1.74 1.35
N GLN A 43 -16.73 2.88 2.03
CA GLN A 43 -15.54 3.61 2.46
C GLN A 43 -15.58 3.80 3.98
N LYS A 44 -15.48 2.69 4.73
CA LYS A 44 -15.44 2.78 6.20
C LYS A 44 -14.23 3.62 6.62
N GLY A 45 -14.47 4.56 7.54
CA GLY A 45 -13.45 5.52 7.97
C GLY A 45 -12.93 6.40 6.84
N GLY A 46 -13.72 6.63 5.78
CA GLY A 46 -13.33 7.44 4.61
C GLY A 46 -12.20 6.85 3.76
N LEU A 47 -11.76 5.61 4.03
CA LEU A 47 -10.56 5.02 3.45
C LEU A 47 -10.86 4.24 2.15
N ARG A 48 -9.97 4.41 1.16
CA ARG A 48 -9.93 3.65 -0.09
C ARG A 48 -8.61 2.87 -0.21
N LEU A 49 -8.69 1.56 -0.40
CA LEU A 49 -7.54 0.65 -0.52
C LEU A 49 -7.41 -0.02 -1.91
N ASP A 50 -8.26 0.33 -2.86
CA ASP A 50 -8.26 -0.19 -4.23
C ASP A 50 -7.45 0.67 -5.23
N SER A 51 -6.98 1.86 -4.81
CA SER A 51 -6.15 2.75 -5.64
C SER A 51 -5.00 3.40 -4.86
N ARG A 52 -3.94 3.76 -5.59
CA ARG A 52 -2.78 4.46 -5.02
C ARG A 52 -3.16 5.81 -4.43
N GLU A 53 -4.00 6.56 -5.15
CA GLU A 53 -4.50 7.86 -4.73
C GLU A 53 -5.30 7.72 -3.43
N GLY A 54 -6.08 6.64 -3.30
CA GLY A 54 -6.80 6.29 -2.08
C GLY A 54 -5.86 6.06 -0.89
N TRP A 55 -4.76 5.31 -1.10
CA TRP A 55 -3.77 5.05 -0.04
C TRP A 55 -3.08 6.32 0.44
N GLN A 56 -2.75 7.22 -0.48
CA GLN A 56 -2.08 8.49 -0.20
C GLN A 56 -3.00 9.48 0.50
N LYS A 57 -4.26 9.60 0.04
CA LYS A 57 -5.27 10.43 0.70
C LYS A 57 -5.58 9.92 2.11
N GLY A 58 -5.68 8.59 2.25
CA GLY A 58 -6.04 7.96 3.50
C GLY A 58 -7.51 8.14 3.88
N GLY A 59 -7.80 7.93 5.16
CA GLY A 59 -9.14 8.05 5.74
C GLY A 59 -9.18 9.05 6.89
N ASP A 60 -10.16 8.89 7.77
CA ASP A 60 -10.38 9.76 8.94
C ASP A 60 -9.20 9.77 9.92
N SER A 61 -8.35 8.72 9.87
CA SER A 61 -7.13 8.60 10.65
C SER A 61 -5.87 9.14 9.94
N GLY A 62 -6.00 9.72 8.76
CA GLY A 62 -4.87 10.16 7.92
C GLY A 62 -4.44 9.11 6.89
N ALA A 63 -3.25 9.33 6.32
CA ALA A 63 -2.68 8.50 5.25
C ALA A 63 -2.57 7.02 5.66
N ALA A 64 -2.95 6.10 4.77
CA ALA A 64 -2.88 4.67 5.08
C ALA A 64 -1.43 4.15 5.04
N ILE A 65 -0.63 4.69 4.14
CA ILE A 65 0.74 4.24 3.85
C ILE A 65 1.67 5.46 3.84
N HIS A 66 2.71 5.41 4.67
CA HIS A 66 3.83 6.33 4.68
C HIS A 66 5.05 5.65 4.05
N PRO A 67 5.44 6.01 2.80
CA PRO A 67 6.57 5.38 2.13
C PRO A 67 7.85 5.44 2.97
N GLY A 68 8.53 4.30 3.13
CA GLY A 68 9.78 4.19 3.88
C GLY A 68 9.61 4.07 5.40
N SER A 69 8.40 4.10 5.95
CA SER A 69 8.17 3.95 7.39
C SER A 69 6.95 3.06 7.69
N LEU A 70 7.21 1.83 8.14
CA LEU A 70 6.17 0.90 8.56
C LEU A 70 5.47 1.39 9.83
N ASP A 71 6.23 1.85 10.82
CA ASP A 71 5.68 2.23 12.14
C ASP A 71 4.73 3.43 12.07
N SER A 72 4.96 4.35 11.13
CA SER A 72 4.04 5.47 10.89
C SER A 72 2.86 5.11 9.98
N SER A 73 2.88 3.96 9.31
CA SER A 73 1.81 3.53 8.39
C SER A 73 0.62 2.94 9.14
N HIS A 74 -0.54 3.59 9.04
CA HIS A 74 -1.78 3.10 9.66
C HIS A 74 -2.20 1.71 9.14
N LEU A 75 -2.00 1.42 7.86
CA LEU A 75 -2.28 0.11 7.28
C LEU A 75 -1.44 -0.99 7.96
N TRP A 76 -0.16 -0.72 8.21
CA TRP A 76 0.74 -1.68 8.87
C TRP A 76 0.32 -1.95 10.32
N ARG A 77 0.01 -0.89 11.08
CA ARG A 77 -0.51 -1.03 12.44
C ARG A 77 -1.78 -1.88 12.48
N ALA A 78 -2.65 -1.72 11.49
CA ALA A 78 -3.92 -2.44 11.44
C ALA A 78 -3.78 -3.94 11.14
N VAL A 79 -2.85 -4.31 10.26
CA VAL A 79 -2.64 -5.71 9.82
C VAL A 79 -1.56 -6.44 10.63
N SER A 80 -0.78 -5.74 11.44
CA SER A 80 0.23 -6.35 12.34
C SER A 80 -0.36 -6.82 13.66
N TYR A 81 -1.61 -6.46 13.98
CA TYR A 81 -2.33 -6.87 15.21
C TYR A 81 -1.68 -6.42 16.52
N THR A 82 -0.71 -5.50 16.44
CA THR A 82 0.01 -4.95 17.59
C THR A 82 -0.84 -3.92 18.35
N ASP A 83 -1.74 -3.23 17.65
CA ASP A 83 -2.74 -2.33 18.22
C ASP A 83 -4.06 -3.10 18.44
N ARG A 84 -4.60 -3.08 19.66
CA ARG A 84 -5.82 -3.84 20.00
C ARG A 84 -7.08 -3.20 19.44
N ASP A 85 -7.06 -1.89 19.22
CA ASP A 85 -8.22 -1.10 18.82
C ASP A 85 -8.29 -0.88 17.30
N LEU A 86 -7.20 -1.18 16.58
CA LEU A 86 -7.07 -0.92 15.14
C LEU A 86 -6.96 -2.21 14.28
N LYS A 87 -7.45 -3.36 14.75
CA LYS A 87 -7.27 -4.63 14.03
C LYS A 87 -8.13 -4.72 12.77
N MET A 88 -7.50 -5.03 11.63
CA MET A 88 -8.17 -5.22 10.34
C MET A 88 -7.68 -6.46 9.58
N PRO A 89 -8.60 -7.23 8.95
CA PRO A 89 -10.06 -7.11 9.01
C PRO A 89 -10.64 -7.43 10.40
N PRO A 90 -11.83 -6.90 10.75
CA PRO A 90 -12.42 -7.02 12.10
C PRO A 90 -12.97 -8.43 12.40
N LYS A 91 -13.23 -9.23 11.36
CA LYS A 91 -13.54 -10.65 11.45
C LYS A 91 -12.40 -11.39 10.75
N ARG A 92 -11.37 -11.77 11.50
CA ARG A 92 -10.43 -12.81 11.06
C ARG A 92 -11.03 -14.16 11.38
#